data_AF-A0AA45RZ73-F1
#
_entry.id   AF-A0AA45RZ73-F1
#
_cell.length_a   1.000
_cell.length_b   1.000
_cell.length_c   1.000
_cell.angle_alpha   90.00
_cell.angle_beta   90.00
_cell.angle_gamma   90.00
#
_symmetry.space_group_name_H-M   'P 1'
#
loop_
_entity.id
_entity.type
_entity.pdbx_description
1 polymer ?
#
loop_
_entity_poly.entity_id
_entity_poly.type
_entity_poly.pdbx_seq_one_letter_code
_entity_poly.pdbx_strand_id
1 'polypeptide(L)'
;MGRHFAKSAKQHARLPSSRRNPPPIRSRRLKRWSRLRAMERHSARYARKCEQLRSHQMNEATLQNTLWADDTELGDWHVHWLLDGARDPDIANLVRSSGLEHTCLFSGQLHPRLQAAAPYLVHLPLGSPATTELLKRGWGKAWGIFTIAKADITLAEQRLHLKKFLRVQTEDGKLLAFRYYDPRVLNTYLPTCTSEEFRDFLGPLARFIAESDGGNKALEFTLHDDAMRIQEHPVVRESL
;
A
#
# COMPACT_ATOMS: atom_id res chain seq x y z
N MET A 1 16.64 53.42 58.79
CA MET A 1 16.79 51.95 58.83
C MET A 1 15.40 51.37 58.60
N GLY A 2 15.04 50.65 57.54
CA GLY A 2 15.76 49.94 56.52
C GLY A 2 14.93 48.69 56.20
N ARG A 3 14.32 48.65 55.02
CA ARG A 3 13.75 47.48 54.31
C ARG A 3 12.43 46.90 54.83
N HIS A 4 11.34 47.19 54.12
CA HIS A 4 10.29 46.20 53.89
C HIS A 4 10.03 46.07 52.39
N PHE A 5 10.31 44.87 51.89
CA PHE A 5 10.22 44.44 50.50
C PHE A 5 8.77 44.46 50.00
N ALA A 6 8.55 45.15 48.89
CA ALA A 6 7.36 45.02 48.07
C ALA A 6 7.27 43.57 47.53
N LYS A 7 6.23 42.83 47.94
CA LYS A 7 5.86 41.56 47.29
C LYS A 7 4.93 41.84 46.12
N SER A 8 5.47 41.59 44.93
CA SER A 8 4.82 41.61 43.63
C SER A 8 3.58 40.73 43.59
N ALA A 9 2.48 41.31 43.09
CA ALA A 9 1.26 40.63 42.75
C ALA A 9 1.48 39.65 41.58
N LYS A 10 1.30 38.34 41.83
CA LYS A 10 1.07 37.36 40.77
C LYS A 10 -0.41 36.99 40.77
N GLN A 11 -1.13 37.56 39.82
CA GLN A 11 -2.46 37.10 39.43
C GLN A 11 -2.34 35.65 38.94
N HIS A 12 -2.91 34.71 39.70
CA HIS A 12 -3.18 33.37 39.19
C HIS A 12 -4.40 33.44 38.26
N ALA A 13 -4.15 33.72 36.99
CA ALA A 13 -5.12 33.51 35.93
C ALA A 13 -5.39 32.00 35.80
N ARG A 14 -6.62 31.58 36.13
CA ARG A 14 -7.13 30.24 35.82
C ARG A 14 -7.18 30.08 34.30
N LEU A 15 -6.32 29.23 33.76
CA LEU A 15 -6.43 28.79 32.36
C LEU A 15 -7.62 27.84 32.23
N PRO A 16 -8.60 28.09 31.32
CA PRO A 16 -9.65 27.13 31.06
C PRO A 16 -9.08 25.93 30.29
N SER A 17 -9.27 24.74 30.87
CA SER A 17 -9.03 23.48 30.19
C SER A 17 -9.95 23.35 28.98
N SER A 18 -9.40 23.48 27.77
CA SER A 18 -10.05 22.93 26.58
C SER A 18 -9.02 22.19 25.74
N ARG A 19 -8.75 20.93 26.13
CA ARG A 19 -8.32 19.93 25.15
C ARG A 19 -9.48 19.75 24.19
N ARG A 20 -9.51 20.51 23.11
CA ARG A 20 -10.36 20.18 21.97
C ARG A 20 -9.80 18.88 21.40
N ASN A 21 -10.46 17.77 21.72
CA ASN A 21 -10.22 16.53 21.00
C ASN A 21 -10.40 16.83 19.51
N PRO A 22 -9.45 16.46 18.64
CA PRO A 22 -9.70 16.51 17.20
C PRO A 22 -10.97 15.69 16.92
N PRO A 23 -11.84 16.14 16.00
CA PRO A 23 -13.05 15.40 15.68
C PRO A 23 -12.65 13.97 15.28
N PRO A 24 -13.40 12.93 15.70
CA PRO A 24 -13.13 11.59 15.25
C PRO A 24 -13.15 11.60 13.73
N ILE A 25 -12.07 11.12 13.12
CA ILE A 25 -12.00 10.88 11.68
C ILE A 25 -13.20 10.01 11.36
N ARG A 26 -14.24 10.63 10.77
CA ARG A 26 -15.40 9.91 10.25
C ARG A 26 -14.83 9.00 9.17
N SER A 27 -14.65 7.73 9.51
CA SER A 27 -14.46 6.69 8.52
C SER A 27 -15.71 6.74 7.65
N ARG A 28 -15.61 7.44 6.51
CA ARG A 28 -16.56 7.30 5.42
C ARG A 28 -16.58 5.80 5.16
N ARG A 29 -17.69 5.17 5.53
CA ARG A 29 -17.94 3.75 5.29
C ARG A 29 -17.72 3.52 3.81
N LEU A 30 -16.58 2.93 3.44
CA LEU A 30 -16.37 2.34 2.12
C LEU A 30 -17.64 1.53 1.83
N LYS A 31 -18.37 1.92 0.78
CA LYS A 31 -19.67 1.34 0.48
C LYS A 31 -19.48 -0.17 0.37
N ARG A 32 -20.20 -0.83 1.27
CA ARG A 32 -20.11 -2.24 1.65
C ARG A 32 -20.49 -3.10 0.43
N TRP A 33 -19.64 -4.08 0.11
CA TRP A 33 -19.67 -4.85 -1.12
C TRP A 33 -21.00 -5.58 -1.36
N SER A 34 -21.65 -5.30 -2.49
CA SER A 34 -22.76 -6.09 -3.05
C SER A 34 -22.37 -6.93 -4.28
N ARG A 35 -21.07 -7.15 -4.53
CA ARG A 35 -20.58 -7.71 -5.81
C ARG A 35 -19.59 -8.88 -5.71
N LEU A 36 -19.42 -9.52 -4.55
CA LEU A 36 -18.67 -10.79 -4.49
C LEU A 36 -19.36 -11.92 -5.28
N ARG A 37 -20.70 -11.90 -5.42
CA ARG A 37 -21.44 -12.83 -6.32
C ARG A 37 -21.49 -12.36 -7.78
N ALA A 38 -21.01 -11.16 -8.09
CA ALA A 38 -20.99 -10.61 -9.45
C ALA A 38 -19.65 -10.84 -10.16
N MET A 39 -18.59 -11.20 -9.43
CA MET A 39 -17.26 -11.48 -10.00
C MET A 39 -17.28 -12.61 -11.04
N GLU A 40 -18.21 -13.57 -10.94
CA GLU A 40 -18.35 -14.66 -11.93
C GLU A 40 -19.08 -14.26 -13.22
N ARG A 41 -19.92 -13.20 -13.21
CA ARG A 41 -20.82 -12.86 -14.33
C ARG A 41 -20.55 -11.50 -14.98
N HIS A 42 -19.72 -10.65 -14.38
CA HIS A 42 -19.44 -9.29 -14.87
C HIS A 42 -18.04 -9.11 -15.48
N SER A 43 -17.20 -10.16 -15.51
CA SER A 43 -15.83 -10.07 -16.05
C SER A 43 -15.84 -9.67 -17.53
N ALA A 44 -16.75 -10.22 -18.34
CA ALA A 44 -16.74 -10.01 -19.79
C ALA A 44 -17.11 -8.57 -20.22
N ARG A 45 -18.04 -7.90 -19.51
CA ARG A 45 -18.52 -6.56 -19.90
C ARG A 45 -17.61 -5.45 -19.36
N TYR A 46 -17.01 -5.65 -18.20
CA TYR A 46 -16.05 -4.70 -17.62
C TYR A 46 -14.64 -4.85 -18.20
N ALA A 47 -14.21 -6.07 -18.54
CA ALA A 47 -12.96 -6.28 -19.29
C ALA A 47 -12.93 -5.43 -20.57
N ARG A 48 -14.04 -5.34 -21.31
CA ARG A 48 -14.13 -4.51 -22.53
C ARG A 48 -14.00 -3.00 -22.29
N LYS A 49 -14.43 -2.50 -21.12
CA LYS A 49 -14.30 -1.06 -20.79
C LYS A 49 -12.91 -0.72 -20.25
N CYS A 50 -12.28 -1.63 -19.50
CA CYS A 50 -10.87 -1.53 -19.11
C CYS A 50 -9.94 -1.65 -20.32
N GLU A 51 -10.27 -2.52 -21.30
CA GLU A 51 -9.56 -2.67 -22.57
C GLU A 51 -9.58 -1.38 -23.40
N GLN A 52 -10.67 -0.61 -23.36
CA GLN A 52 -10.78 0.70 -24.04
C GLN A 52 -9.93 1.82 -23.43
N LEU A 53 -9.43 1.69 -22.19
CA LEU A 53 -8.60 2.68 -21.51
C LEU A 53 -7.14 2.22 -21.31
N ARG A 54 -6.78 1.02 -21.79
CA ARG A 54 -5.39 0.57 -21.85
C ARG A 54 -4.66 1.36 -22.94
N SER A 55 -3.77 2.26 -22.53
CA SER A 55 -2.71 2.75 -23.40
C SER A 55 -1.77 1.58 -23.70
N HIS A 56 -1.89 0.99 -24.89
CA HIS A 56 -0.96 -0.01 -25.39
C HIS A 56 0.25 0.70 -26.01
N GLN A 57 1.17 1.15 -25.15
CA GLN A 57 2.52 1.47 -25.59
C GLN A 57 3.42 0.36 -25.04
N MET A 58 3.68 -0.64 -25.88
CA MET A 58 4.54 -1.78 -25.57
C MET A 58 6.00 -1.38 -25.76
N ASN A 59 6.61 -0.84 -24.70
CA ASN A 59 8.07 -0.78 -24.60
C ASN A 59 8.49 -1.87 -23.60
N GLU A 60 9.46 -2.70 -23.95
CA GLU A 60 10.07 -3.61 -22.97
C GLU A 60 10.69 -2.79 -21.85
N ALA A 61 10.34 -3.10 -20.60
CA ALA A 61 10.89 -2.47 -19.43
C ALA A 61 11.51 -3.52 -18.50
N THR A 62 12.65 -3.21 -17.89
CA THR A 62 13.12 -3.99 -16.75
C THR A 62 12.17 -3.73 -15.57
N LEU A 63 12.03 -4.69 -14.66
CA LEU A 63 11.23 -4.49 -13.45
C LEU A 63 11.69 -3.25 -12.66
N GLN A 64 13.01 -3.00 -12.65
CA GLN A 64 13.57 -1.82 -12.00
C GLN A 64 13.09 -0.53 -12.68
N ASN A 65 13.07 -0.47 -14.02
CA ASN A 65 12.54 0.69 -14.74
C ASN A 65 11.03 0.84 -14.50
N THR A 66 10.27 -0.23 -14.31
CA THR A 66 8.84 -0.08 -13.96
C THR A 66 8.66 0.49 -12.55
N LEU A 67 9.48 0.07 -11.59
CA LEU A 67 9.38 0.50 -10.19
C LEU A 67 9.93 1.92 -9.95
N TRP A 68 11.02 2.27 -10.62
CA TRP A 68 11.78 3.52 -10.46
C TRP A 68 11.88 4.34 -11.75
N ALA A 69 10.93 4.18 -12.69
CA ALA A 69 10.84 4.84 -14.01
C ALA A 69 11.82 5.97 -14.28
N ASP A 70 12.62 5.84 -15.36
CA ASP A 70 13.64 6.78 -15.84
C ASP A 70 13.17 8.24 -15.77
N ASP A 71 13.34 8.88 -14.62
CA ASP A 71 13.18 10.32 -14.51
C ASP A 71 14.00 10.89 -13.36
N THR A 72 14.72 11.93 -13.74
CA THR A 72 15.71 12.73 -13.01
C THR A 72 15.19 13.46 -11.75
N GLU A 73 13.98 13.14 -11.28
CA GLU A 73 13.34 13.69 -10.08
C GLU A 73 13.26 12.69 -8.91
N LEU A 74 14.15 11.68 -8.92
CA LEU A 74 14.27 10.56 -7.97
C LEU A 74 14.63 10.92 -6.51
N GLY A 75 14.53 12.19 -6.11
CA GLY A 75 14.59 12.59 -4.69
C GLY A 75 13.27 12.39 -3.95
N ASP A 76 12.14 12.37 -4.68
CA ASP A 76 10.83 12.62 -4.08
C ASP A 76 9.95 11.37 -3.90
N TRP A 77 10.37 10.18 -4.37
CA TRP A 77 9.53 8.98 -4.34
C TRP A 77 10.25 7.75 -3.77
N HIS A 78 9.57 7.01 -2.90
CA HIS A 78 10.05 5.77 -2.31
C HIS A 78 9.20 4.57 -2.76
N VAL A 79 9.89 3.49 -3.10
CA VAL A 79 9.29 2.22 -3.49
C VAL A 79 9.23 1.29 -2.30
N HIS A 80 8.08 0.68 -2.07
CA HIS A 80 7.89 -0.30 -1.02
C HIS A 80 7.27 -1.57 -1.59
N TRP A 81 7.53 -2.69 -0.93
CA TRP A 81 6.87 -3.96 -1.23
C TRP A 81 6.06 -4.42 -0.03
N LEU A 82 4.76 -4.58 -0.25
CA LEU A 82 3.86 -5.21 0.70
C LEU A 82 3.86 -6.73 0.46
N LEU A 83 4.77 -7.41 1.14
CA LEU A 83 5.02 -8.85 1.08
C LEU A 83 4.02 -9.63 1.94
N ASP A 84 3.49 -10.73 1.40
CA ASP A 84 2.58 -11.66 2.05
C ASP A 84 3.35 -12.82 2.70
N GLY A 85 3.64 -12.75 4.00
CA GLY A 85 4.35 -13.81 4.72
C GLY A 85 3.63 -15.16 4.70
N ALA A 86 2.33 -15.21 4.40
CA ALA A 86 1.61 -16.48 4.24
C ALA A 86 1.82 -17.11 2.85
N ARG A 87 2.43 -16.40 1.90
CA ARG A 87 2.68 -16.90 0.55
C ARG A 87 3.87 -17.86 0.50
N ASP A 88 4.92 -17.56 1.25
CA ASP A 88 6.16 -18.31 1.26
C ASP A 88 6.84 -18.18 2.63
N PRO A 89 7.21 -19.30 3.28
CA PRO A 89 7.81 -19.28 4.62
C PRO A 89 9.15 -18.53 4.69
N ASP A 90 9.86 -18.39 3.57
CA ASP A 90 11.16 -17.71 3.54
C ASP A 90 11.02 -16.18 3.64
N ILE A 91 9.88 -15.61 3.25
CA ILE A 91 9.64 -14.15 3.25
C ILE A 91 9.95 -13.55 4.61
N ALA A 92 9.41 -14.13 5.68
CA ALA A 92 9.56 -13.57 7.01
C ALA A 92 11.03 -13.57 7.48
N ASN A 93 11.79 -14.59 7.11
CA ASN A 93 13.22 -14.66 7.40
C ASN A 93 14.00 -13.65 6.56
N LEU A 94 13.76 -13.60 5.25
CA LEU A 94 14.42 -12.68 4.33
C LEU A 94 14.21 -11.22 4.72
N VAL A 95 12.97 -10.84 5.05
CA VAL A 95 12.66 -9.48 5.52
C VAL A 95 13.45 -9.15 6.79
N ARG A 96 13.46 -10.03 7.78
CA ARG A 96 14.19 -9.81 9.04
C ARG A 96 15.69 -9.74 8.87
N SER A 97 16.28 -10.55 7.98
CA SER A 97 17.72 -10.60 7.76
C SER A 97 18.22 -9.61 6.71
N SER A 98 17.33 -8.96 5.95
CA SER A 98 17.70 -8.07 4.83
C SER A 98 18.41 -6.79 5.25
N GLY A 99 18.23 -6.35 6.51
CA GLY A 99 18.65 -5.02 6.96
C GLY A 99 17.81 -3.86 6.40
N LEU A 100 16.78 -4.15 5.61
CA LEU A 100 15.87 -3.14 5.06
C LEU A 100 14.88 -2.66 6.13
N GLU A 101 14.51 -1.38 6.05
CA GLU A 101 13.44 -0.82 6.87
C GLU A 101 12.11 -1.51 6.55
N HIS A 102 11.43 -2.04 7.56
CA HIS A 102 10.18 -2.78 7.36
C HIS A 102 9.25 -2.70 8.57
N THR A 103 7.97 -2.99 8.34
CA THR A 103 6.96 -3.03 9.38
C THR A 103 5.87 -4.06 9.11
N CYS A 104 5.41 -4.74 10.16
CA CYS A 104 4.29 -5.67 10.09
C CYS A 104 2.96 -4.90 10.05
N LEU A 105 2.08 -5.23 9.11
CA LEU A 105 0.76 -4.61 9.00
C LEU A 105 -0.18 -5.00 10.14
N PHE A 106 -0.02 -6.21 10.69
CA PHE A 106 -0.75 -6.63 11.88
C PHE A 106 -0.27 -5.84 13.12
N SER A 107 -1.10 -5.78 14.15
CA SER A 107 -0.82 -5.04 15.38
C SER A 107 -1.01 -5.90 16.62
N GLY A 108 -0.38 -5.49 17.70
CA GLY A 108 -0.44 -6.18 18.99
C GLY A 108 0.59 -7.29 19.09
N GLN A 109 0.56 -8.00 20.21
CA GLN A 109 1.37 -9.21 20.40
C GLN A 109 0.77 -10.33 19.54
N LEU A 110 1.58 -10.85 18.63
CA LEU A 110 1.18 -11.92 17.72
C LEU A 110 1.88 -13.22 18.14
N HIS A 111 1.16 -14.33 18.02
CA HIS A 111 1.80 -15.63 18.10
C HIS A 111 2.87 -15.75 16.99
N PRO A 112 4.06 -16.34 17.24
CA PRO A 112 5.17 -16.37 16.28
C PRO A 112 4.78 -16.89 14.89
N ARG A 113 3.92 -17.91 14.82
CA ARG A 113 3.41 -18.43 13.54
C ARG A 113 2.56 -17.40 12.78
N LEU A 114 1.73 -16.63 13.48
CA LEU A 114 0.92 -15.59 12.85
C LEU A 114 1.78 -14.39 12.42
N GLN A 115 2.81 -14.06 13.21
CA GLN A 115 3.77 -13.04 12.83
C GLN A 115 4.54 -13.45 11.56
N ALA A 116 5.02 -14.69 11.48
CA ALA A 116 5.70 -15.20 10.29
C ALA A 116 4.80 -15.16 9.03
N ALA A 117 3.50 -15.43 9.20
CA ALA A 117 2.52 -15.39 8.11
C ALA A 117 1.94 -13.98 7.84
N ALA A 118 2.38 -12.95 8.56
CA ALA A 118 1.80 -11.61 8.44
C ALA A 118 2.24 -10.89 7.16
N PRO A 119 1.46 -9.91 6.69
CA PRO A 119 1.91 -9.02 5.64
C PRO A 119 2.92 -7.99 6.20
N TYR A 120 4.01 -7.77 5.45
CA TYR A 120 5.10 -6.86 5.79
C TYR A 120 5.27 -5.80 4.71
N LEU A 121 5.26 -4.53 5.10
CA LEU A 121 5.64 -3.43 4.21
C LEU A 121 7.14 -3.19 4.38
N VAL A 122 7.89 -3.28 3.28
CA VAL A 122 9.35 -3.16 3.26
C VAL A 122 9.74 -2.01 2.33
N HIS A 123 10.56 -1.08 2.78
CA HIS A 123 11.14 -0.05 1.93
C HIS A 123 12.25 -0.67 1.06
N LEU A 124 12.22 -0.37 -0.25
CA LEU A 124 13.18 -0.86 -1.23
C LEU A 124 14.02 0.30 -1.77
N PRO A 125 15.22 0.55 -1.21
CA PRO A 125 16.15 1.50 -1.79
C PRO A 125 16.63 1.03 -3.17
N LEU A 126 16.68 1.95 -4.13
CA LEU A 126 17.25 1.71 -5.45
C LEU A 126 18.74 1.35 -5.32
N GLY A 127 19.20 0.36 -6.08
CA GLY A 127 20.61 -0.08 -6.07
C GLY A 127 21.05 -0.89 -4.85
N SER A 128 20.18 -1.11 -3.86
CA SER A 128 20.51 -1.98 -2.72
C SER A 128 20.64 -3.45 -3.15
N PRO A 129 21.71 -4.17 -2.73
CA PRO A 129 21.83 -5.61 -2.97
C PRO A 129 20.68 -6.41 -2.36
N ALA A 130 20.19 -6.00 -1.18
CA ALA A 130 19.06 -6.66 -0.52
C ALA A 130 17.74 -6.47 -1.30
N THR A 131 17.53 -5.29 -1.90
CA THR A 131 16.40 -5.04 -2.81
C THR A 131 16.47 -5.97 -4.02
N THR A 132 17.63 -6.02 -4.68
CA THR A 132 17.84 -6.86 -5.86
C THR A 132 17.57 -8.33 -5.56
N GLU A 133 18.11 -8.84 -4.46
CA GLU A 133 17.91 -10.23 -4.02
C GLU A 133 16.44 -10.54 -3.71
N LEU A 134 15.72 -9.62 -3.03
CA LEU A 134 14.29 -9.79 -2.78
C LEU A 134 13.50 -9.86 -4.09
N LEU A 135 13.75 -8.94 -5.02
CA LEU A 135 13.06 -8.90 -6.32
C LEU A 135 13.32 -10.19 -7.11
N LYS A 136 14.57 -10.63 -7.19
CA LYS A 136 14.98 -11.90 -7.83
C LYS A 136 14.24 -13.10 -7.26
N ARG A 137 14.10 -13.17 -5.93
CA ARG A 137 13.45 -14.32 -5.29
C ARG A 137 11.94 -14.30 -5.41
N GLY A 138 11.31 -13.13 -5.32
CA GLY A 138 9.87 -13.01 -5.13
C GLY A 138 9.06 -12.64 -6.37
N TRP A 139 9.66 -11.96 -7.36
CA TRP A 139 8.95 -11.60 -8.58
C TRP A 139 8.56 -12.84 -9.39
N GLY A 140 7.32 -12.87 -9.85
CA GLY A 140 6.70 -14.01 -10.53
C GLY A 140 6.16 -15.10 -9.59
N LYS A 141 6.24 -14.92 -8.27
CA LYS A 141 5.77 -15.90 -7.25
C LYS A 141 4.54 -15.44 -6.46
N ALA A 142 3.98 -14.29 -6.83
CA ALA A 142 2.86 -13.64 -6.16
C ALA A 142 3.14 -13.34 -4.69
N TRP A 143 4.38 -12.93 -4.38
CA TRP A 143 4.82 -12.62 -3.02
C TRP A 143 4.18 -11.37 -2.45
N GLY A 144 3.68 -10.46 -3.27
CA GLY A 144 3.08 -9.22 -2.77
C GLY A 144 2.86 -8.18 -3.86
N ILE A 145 2.47 -6.99 -3.43
CA ILE A 145 2.24 -5.82 -4.30
C ILE A 145 3.20 -4.70 -3.93
N PHE A 146 3.61 -3.90 -4.91
CA PHE A 146 4.41 -2.70 -4.67
C PHE A 146 3.53 -1.48 -4.45
N THR A 147 4.02 -0.57 -3.62
CA THR A 147 3.42 0.74 -3.38
C THR A 147 4.47 1.83 -3.58
N ILE A 148 4.09 2.90 -4.27
CA ILE A 148 4.93 4.07 -4.50
C ILE A 148 4.30 5.25 -3.79
N ALA A 149 5.09 5.94 -2.97
CA ALA A 149 4.66 7.08 -2.17
C ALA A 149 5.75 8.15 -2.19
N LYS A 150 5.37 9.40 -1.88
CA LYS A 150 6.37 10.47 -1.77
C LYS A 150 7.32 10.19 -0.60
N ALA A 151 8.55 10.70 -0.67
CA ALA A 151 9.60 10.48 0.32
C ALA A 151 9.23 11.02 1.71
N ASP A 152 8.37 12.03 1.78
CA ASP A 152 7.84 12.59 3.04
C ASP A 152 6.78 11.69 3.69
N ILE A 153 6.19 10.74 2.97
CA ILE A 153 5.22 9.78 3.50
C ILE A 153 5.97 8.62 4.17
N THR A 154 5.94 8.62 5.50
CA THR A 154 6.65 7.63 6.30
C THR A 154 6.09 6.21 6.15
N LEU A 155 6.93 5.21 6.43
CA LEU A 155 6.52 3.81 6.47
C LEU A 155 5.35 3.57 7.44
N ALA A 156 5.32 4.31 8.55
CA ALA A 156 4.26 4.23 9.55
C ALA A 156 2.91 4.75 9.01
N GLU A 157 2.90 5.84 8.26
CA GLU A 157 1.70 6.39 7.63
C GLU A 157 1.13 5.45 6.58
N GLN A 158 2.00 4.92 5.70
CA GLN A 158 1.61 3.92 4.71
C GLN A 158 1.01 2.68 5.39
N ARG A 159 1.67 2.16 6.43
CA ARG A 159 1.19 1.02 7.21
C ARG A 159 -0.19 1.30 7.82
N LEU A 160 -0.40 2.47 8.43
CA LEU A 160 -1.69 2.83 9.02
C LEU A 160 -2.80 2.92 7.98
N HIS A 161 -2.48 3.43 6.79
CA HIS A 161 -3.40 3.45 5.66
C HIS A 161 -3.75 2.05 5.18
N LEU A 162 -2.74 1.28 4.79
CA LEU A 162 -2.86 -0.07 4.24
C LEU A 162 -3.55 -1.05 5.20
N LYS A 163 -3.34 -0.89 6.52
CA LYS A 163 -3.99 -1.73 7.55
C LYS A 163 -5.52 -1.62 7.54
N LYS A 164 -6.10 -0.49 7.10
CA LYS A 164 -7.56 -0.27 7.10
C LYS A 164 -8.30 -1.30 6.24
N PHE A 165 -7.63 -1.82 5.22
CA PHE A 165 -8.24 -2.71 4.22
C PHE A 165 -8.04 -4.20 4.51
N LEU A 166 -7.41 -4.58 5.63
CA LEU A 166 -7.15 -6.01 5.95
C LEU A 166 -8.42 -6.82 6.21
N ARG A 167 -9.56 -6.16 6.43
CA ARG A 167 -10.84 -6.81 6.71
C ARG A 167 -11.94 -6.15 5.90
N VAL A 168 -12.86 -6.98 5.41
CA VAL A 168 -14.08 -6.56 4.74
C VAL A 168 -15.29 -7.11 5.48
N GLN A 169 -16.37 -6.33 5.49
CA GLN A 169 -17.64 -6.78 6.03
C GLN A 169 -18.56 -7.20 4.89
N THR A 170 -19.06 -8.42 4.97
CA THR A 170 -20.05 -8.99 4.06
C THR A 170 -21.45 -8.38 4.27
N GLU A 171 -22.37 -8.65 3.33
CA GLU A 171 -23.78 -8.24 3.42
C GLU A 171 -24.44 -8.79 4.69
N ASP A 172 -24.18 -10.05 5.04
CA ASP A 172 -24.64 -10.71 6.26
C ASP A 172 -23.89 -10.26 7.54
N GLY A 173 -22.95 -9.32 7.42
CA GLY A 173 -22.29 -8.67 8.56
C GLY A 173 -21.04 -9.39 9.06
N LYS A 174 -20.66 -10.52 8.47
CA LYS A 174 -19.43 -11.24 8.80
C LYS A 174 -18.20 -10.47 8.36
N LEU A 175 -17.19 -10.43 9.22
CA LEU A 175 -15.87 -9.89 8.92
C LEU A 175 -15.00 -10.97 8.30
N LEU A 176 -14.51 -10.73 7.09
CA LEU A 176 -13.58 -11.61 6.38
C LEU A 176 -12.22 -10.93 6.24
N ALA A 177 -11.15 -11.72 6.23
CA ALA A 177 -9.83 -11.24 5.91
C ALA A 177 -9.76 -10.89 4.41
N PHE A 178 -9.30 -9.68 4.08
CA PHE A 178 -9.12 -9.24 2.71
C PHE A 178 -7.64 -9.16 2.37
N ARG A 179 -7.16 -10.18 1.64
CA ARG A 179 -5.77 -10.30 1.19
C ARG A 179 -5.56 -9.50 -0.10
N TYR A 180 -5.87 -8.20 -0.08
CA TYR A 180 -5.69 -7.33 -1.24
C TYR A 180 -4.22 -7.25 -1.68
N TYR A 181 -3.27 -7.58 -0.80
CA TYR A 181 -1.84 -7.61 -1.09
C TYR A 181 -1.38 -8.86 -1.84
N ASP A 182 -2.28 -9.78 -2.18
CA ASP A 182 -2.03 -10.81 -3.18
C ASP A 182 -2.27 -10.20 -4.58
N PRO A 183 -1.29 -10.24 -5.50
CA PRO A 183 -1.44 -9.72 -6.86
C PRO A 183 -2.69 -10.21 -7.59
N ARG A 184 -3.09 -11.48 -7.40
CA ARG A 184 -4.26 -12.06 -8.06
C ARG A 184 -5.56 -11.46 -7.55
N VAL A 185 -5.59 -11.11 -6.25
CA VAL A 185 -6.73 -10.44 -5.62
C VAL A 185 -6.75 -8.97 -6.04
N LEU A 186 -5.62 -8.26 -5.95
CA LEU A 186 -5.54 -6.84 -6.31
C LEU A 186 -5.95 -6.60 -7.77
N ASN A 187 -5.36 -7.36 -8.70
CA ASN A 187 -5.59 -7.22 -10.13
C ASN A 187 -7.03 -7.52 -10.55
N THR A 188 -7.75 -8.30 -9.76
CA THR A 188 -9.19 -8.56 -9.98
C THR A 188 -10.06 -7.51 -9.30
N TYR A 189 -9.65 -7.05 -8.12
CA TYR A 189 -10.42 -6.12 -7.29
C TYR A 189 -10.40 -4.69 -7.84
N LEU A 190 -9.22 -4.10 -8.04
CA LEU A 190 -9.11 -2.68 -8.40
C LEU A 190 -9.90 -2.31 -9.65
N PRO A 191 -9.91 -3.11 -10.75
CA PRO A 191 -10.74 -2.81 -11.93
C PRO A 191 -12.26 -2.74 -11.66
N THR A 192 -12.73 -3.28 -10.54
CA THR A 192 -14.15 -3.23 -10.15
C THR A 192 -14.52 -1.98 -9.36
N CYS A 193 -13.52 -1.25 -8.86
CA CYS A 193 -13.70 -0.02 -8.11
C CYS A 193 -14.16 1.12 -9.02
N THR A 194 -15.00 1.99 -8.47
CA THR A 194 -15.19 3.35 -8.99
C THR A 194 -13.95 4.20 -8.74
N SER A 195 -13.81 5.32 -9.45
CA SER A 195 -12.70 6.25 -9.22
C SER A 195 -12.66 6.83 -7.80
N GLU A 196 -13.82 7.02 -7.16
CA GLU A 196 -13.91 7.45 -5.75
C GLU A 196 -13.38 6.35 -4.82
N GLU A 197 -13.80 5.10 -5.01
CA GLU A 197 -13.32 3.97 -4.20
C GLU A 197 -11.83 3.72 -4.40
N PHE A 198 -11.32 3.86 -5.63
CA PHE A 198 -9.90 3.74 -5.91
C PHE A 198 -9.10 4.87 -5.25
N ARG A 199 -9.58 6.12 -5.28
CA ARG A 199 -8.95 7.24 -4.58
C ARG A 199 -8.87 6.99 -3.07
N ASP A 200 -9.96 6.53 -2.47
CA ASP A 200 -9.97 6.17 -1.05
C ASP A 200 -9.00 5.02 -0.73
N PHE A 201 -8.89 4.05 -1.63
CA PHE A 201 -7.97 2.92 -1.51
C PHE A 201 -6.50 3.35 -1.67
N LEU A 202 -6.22 4.25 -2.61
CA LEU A 202 -4.90 4.79 -2.90
C LEU A 202 -4.40 5.68 -1.76
N GLY A 203 -5.24 6.57 -1.24
CA GLY A 203 -4.94 7.42 -0.09
C GLY A 203 -3.66 8.23 -0.28
N PRO A 204 -2.64 8.11 0.59
CA PRO A 204 -1.39 8.86 0.50
C PRO A 204 -0.41 8.29 -0.54
N LEU A 205 -0.71 7.13 -1.11
CA LEU A 205 0.14 6.50 -2.12
C LEU A 205 -0.10 7.19 -3.47
N ALA A 206 0.88 7.16 -4.36
CA ALA A 206 0.68 7.60 -5.73
C ALA A 206 0.26 6.45 -6.64
N ARG A 207 0.82 5.25 -6.42
CA ARG A 207 0.67 4.13 -7.36
C ARG A 207 0.72 2.78 -6.64
N PHE A 208 -0.02 1.81 -7.17
CA PHE A 208 0.18 0.39 -6.88
C PHE A 208 0.75 -0.30 -8.11
N ILE A 209 1.66 -1.24 -7.91
CA ILE A 209 2.16 -2.11 -8.98
C ILE A 209 2.05 -3.57 -8.52
N ALA A 210 1.53 -4.44 -9.38
CA ALA A 210 1.39 -5.84 -9.08
C ALA A 210 1.79 -6.69 -10.28
N GLU A 211 2.46 -7.81 -10.03
CA GLU A 211 2.75 -8.78 -11.08
C GLU A 211 1.46 -9.34 -11.71
N SER A 212 1.56 -9.69 -12.98
CA SER A 212 0.53 -10.38 -13.75
C SER A 212 1.20 -11.36 -14.70
N ASP A 213 0.42 -12.29 -15.23
CA ASP A 213 0.90 -13.31 -16.18
C ASP A 213 2.17 -14.03 -15.69
N GLY A 214 2.12 -14.50 -14.43
CA GLY A 214 3.23 -15.20 -13.77
C GLY A 214 4.51 -14.38 -13.61
N GLY A 215 4.44 -13.04 -13.71
CA GLY A 215 5.60 -12.14 -13.64
C GLY A 215 6.14 -11.69 -15.01
N ASN A 216 5.48 -12.07 -16.12
CA ASN A 216 5.82 -11.55 -17.45
C ASN A 216 5.34 -10.11 -17.66
N LYS A 217 4.43 -9.64 -16.80
CA LYS A 217 3.87 -8.30 -16.85
C LYS A 217 3.79 -7.69 -15.46
N ALA A 218 3.86 -6.37 -15.40
CA ALA A 218 3.46 -5.58 -14.26
C ALA A 218 2.22 -4.77 -14.62
N LEU A 219 1.19 -4.80 -13.76
CA LEU A 219 0.05 -3.90 -13.83
C LEU A 219 0.28 -2.75 -12.87
N GLU A 220 0.23 -1.54 -13.39
CA GLU A 220 0.34 -0.31 -12.64
C GLU A 220 -1.02 0.38 -12.55
N PHE A 221 -1.42 0.75 -11.34
CA PHE A 221 -2.67 1.44 -11.03
C PHE A 221 -2.36 2.84 -10.51
N THR A 222 -2.82 3.86 -11.23
CA THR A 222 -2.61 5.28 -10.89
C THR A 222 -3.90 6.07 -10.97
N LEU A 223 -3.92 7.26 -10.36
CA LEU A 223 -4.94 8.28 -10.63
C LEU A 223 -4.44 9.22 -11.71
N HIS A 224 -5.26 9.46 -12.73
CA HIS A 224 -5.05 10.48 -13.76
C HIS A 224 -6.36 11.22 -13.98
N ASP A 225 -6.36 12.55 -13.86
CA ASP A 225 -7.56 13.39 -13.93
C ASP A 225 -8.74 12.82 -13.14
N ASP A 226 -8.47 12.46 -11.88
CA ASP A 226 -9.46 11.89 -10.96
C ASP A 226 -10.06 10.53 -11.37
N ALA A 227 -9.56 9.90 -12.42
CA ALA A 227 -9.94 8.58 -12.88
C ALA A 227 -8.83 7.55 -12.62
N MET A 228 -9.23 6.32 -12.31
CA MET A 228 -8.29 5.20 -12.24
C MET A 228 -7.78 4.86 -13.64
N ARG A 229 -6.46 4.87 -13.80
CA ARG A 229 -5.75 4.39 -14.99
C ARG A 229 -5.04 3.09 -14.66
N ILE A 230 -5.09 2.15 -15.59
CA ILE A 230 -4.36 0.89 -15.53
C ILE A 230 -3.40 0.84 -16.72
N GLN A 231 -2.11 0.69 -16.44
CA GLN A 231 -1.08 0.53 -17.45
C GLN A 231 -0.44 -0.84 -17.31
N GLU A 232 -0.18 -1.51 -18.43
CA GLU A 232 0.52 -2.79 -18.46
C GLU A 232 1.94 -2.57 -18.96
N HIS A 233 2.92 -3.13 -18.25
CA HIS A 233 4.33 -3.07 -18.60
C HIS A 233 4.83 -4.50 -18.82
N PRO A 234 5.30 -4.87 -20.04
CA PRO A 234 6.02 -6.11 -20.25
C PRO A 234 7.30 -6.10 -19.42
N VAL A 235 7.54 -7.17 -18.66
CA VAL A 235 8.74 -7.31 -17.82
C VAL A 235 9.60 -8.43 -18.39
N VAL A 236 10.77 -8.06 -18.89
CA VAL A 236 11.77 -9.04 -19.34
C VAL A 236 12.42 -9.66 -18.10
N ARG A 237 12.41 -10.99 -18.01
CA ARG A 237 13.04 -11.74 -16.92
C ARG A 237 14.55 -11.92 -17.13
N GLU A 238 15.22 -10.94 -17.72
CA GLU A 238 16.67 -10.97 -17.82
C GLU A 238 17.23 -11.02 -16.39
N SER A 239 17.77 -12.19 -16.05
CA SER A 239 18.45 -12.57 -14.81
C SER A 239 18.46 -11.48 -13.72
N LEU A 240 17.32 -11.27 -13.04
CA LEU A 240 17.27 -10.54 -11.77
C LEU A 240 18.34 -11.08 -10.81
#